data_AF-A0A514CF25-F1
#
_entry.id   AF-A0A514CF25-F1
#
_cell.length_a   1.000
_cell.length_b   1.000
_cell.length_c   1.000
_cell.angle_alpha   90.00
_cell.angle_beta   90.00
_cell.angle_gamma   90.00
#
_symmetry.space_group_name_H-M   'P 1'
#
loop_
_entity.id
_entity.type
_entity.pdbx_description
1 polymer ?
#
loop_
_entity_poly.entity_id
_entity_poly.type
_entity_poly.pdbx_seq_one_letter_code
_entity_poly.pdbx_strand_id
1 'polypeptide(L)'
;MQNKPPNTDQTMPHYTMPMRGVILISGMMAVAWGAFFRWMGDPLLSWLAMTPGQTVPADATIYGSFVLIIGFLLFLSAFYPISWIYLTMLGIAGKLISAIWFVAYYVDILGWNKRTIFHLGFNELFWLIPLSYVLWKALQVKVYLQTYEE
;
A
#
# COMPACT_ATOMS: atom_id res chain seq x y z
N MET A 1 47.71 10.04 -5.72
CA MET A 1 46.28 9.71 -5.50
C MET A 1 46.08 8.32 -6.06
N GLN A 2 45.84 7.34 -5.18
CA GLN A 2 45.72 5.93 -5.54
C GLN A 2 44.36 5.73 -6.21
N ASN A 3 44.34 5.49 -7.52
CA ASN A 3 43.15 5.00 -8.22
C ASN A 3 42.87 3.59 -7.70
N LYS A 4 41.99 3.50 -6.70
CA LYS A 4 41.43 2.23 -6.27
C LYS A 4 40.67 1.65 -7.47
N PRO A 5 41.04 0.46 -7.99
CA PRO A 5 40.27 -0.14 -9.07
C PRO A 5 38.81 -0.30 -8.61
N PRO A 6 37.83 -0.04 -9.49
CA PRO A 6 36.43 -0.23 -9.15
C PRO A 6 36.25 -1.68 -8.68
N ASN A 7 35.61 -1.85 -7.54
CA ASN A 7 35.36 -3.16 -6.94
C ASN A 7 34.45 -3.96 -7.88
N THR A 8 35.04 -4.82 -8.72
CA THR A 8 34.35 -5.62 -9.74
C THR A 8 33.43 -6.71 -9.19
N ASP A 9 33.37 -6.88 -7.86
CA ASP A 9 32.53 -7.88 -7.20
C ASP A 9 31.15 -7.34 -6.74
N GLN A 10 30.84 -6.05 -6.96
CA GLN A 10 29.49 -5.55 -6.66
C GLN A 10 28.52 -5.92 -7.78
N THR A 11 27.82 -7.05 -7.61
CA THR A 11 26.69 -7.42 -8.48
C THR A 11 25.66 -6.30 -8.49
N MET A 12 25.40 -5.72 -9.67
CA MET A 12 24.43 -4.64 -9.87
C MET A 12 23.06 -5.04 -9.28
N PRO A 13 22.46 -4.24 -8.39
CA PRO A 13 21.12 -4.53 -7.91
C PRO A 13 20.11 -4.37 -9.04
N HIS A 14 19.29 -5.39 -9.26
CA HIS A 14 18.24 -5.36 -10.29
C HIS A 14 16.87 -5.04 -9.69
N TYR A 15 16.15 -4.12 -10.32
CA TYR A 15 14.73 -3.87 -10.10
C TYR A 15 13.93 -4.39 -11.30
N THR A 16 13.15 -5.44 -11.09
CA THR A 16 12.51 -6.17 -12.20
C THR A 16 11.12 -5.62 -12.53
N MET A 17 10.62 -5.92 -13.72
CA MET A 17 9.25 -5.55 -14.11
C MET A 17 8.16 -6.11 -13.18
N PRO A 18 8.22 -7.38 -12.71
CA PRO A 18 7.26 -7.89 -11.73
C PRO A 18 7.17 -7.06 -10.45
N MET A 19 8.29 -6.49 -9.97
CA MET A 19 8.27 -5.62 -8.79
C MET A 19 7.47 -4.33 -9.03
N ARG A 20 7.46 -3.81 -10.26
CA ARG A 20 6.54 -2.71 -10.65
C ARG A 20 5.09 -3.17 -10.62
N GLY A 21 4.83 -4.34 -11.18
CA GLY A 21 3.50 -4.95 -11.19
C GLY A 21 2.90 -5.13 -9.80
N VAL A 22 3.71 -5.50 -8.80
CA VAL A 22 3.28 -5.59 -7.40
C VAL A 22 2.74 -4.25 -6.87
N ILE A 23 3.49 -3.17 -7.08
CA ILE A 23 3.05 -1.82 -6.66
C ILE A 23 1.77 -1.43 -7.39
N LEU A 24 1.71 -1.68 -8.70
CA LEU A 24 0.57 -1.35 -9.55
C LEU A 24 -0.70 -2.06 -9.06
N ILE A 25 -0.65 -3.38 -8.89
CA ILE A 25 -1.80 -4.17 -8.44
C ILE A 25 -2.22 -3.74 -7.03
N SER A 26 -1.25 -3.55 -6.12
CA SER A 26 -1.56 -3.08 -4.77
C SER A 26 -2.25 -1.71 -4.78
N GLY A 27 -1.79 -0.79 -5.62
CA GLY A 27 -2.39 0.54 -5.78
C GLY A 27 -3.80 0.45 -6.35
N MET A 28 -4.01 -0.33 -7.41
CA MET A 28 -5.34 -0.54 -8.01
C MET A 28 -6.32 -1.16 -7.03
N MET A 29 -5.91 -2.16 -6.25
CA MET A 29 -6.74 -2.77 -5.22
C MET A 29 -7.11 -1.76 -4.14
N ALA A 30 -6.16 -0.95 -3.68
CA ALA A 30 -6.43 0.11 -2.71
C ALA A 30 -7.38 1.17 -3.26
N VAL A 31 -7.24 1.58 -4.53
CA VAL A 31 -8.19 2.50 -5.18
C VAL A 31 -9.59 1.90 -5.22
N ALA A 32 -9.72 0.63 -5.63
CA ALA A 32 -11.02 -0.04 -5.72
C ALA A 32 -11.72 -0.10 -4.34
N TRP A 33 -10.98 -0.44 -3.28
CA TRP A 33 -11.55 -0.46 -1.94
C TRP A 33 -11.83 0.93 -1.37
N GLY A 34 -10.95 1.90 -1.60
CA GLY A 34 -11.22 3.30 -1.24
C GLY A 34 -12.49 3.83 -1.91
N ALA A 35 -12.69 3.49 -3.20
CA ALA A 35 -13.91 3.79 -3.94
C ALA A 35 -15.15 3.11 -3.34
N PHE A 36 -15.06 1.83 -2.96
CA PHE A 36 -16.17 1.14 -2.29
C PHE A 36 -16.53 1.78 -0.95
N PHE A 37 -15.56 2.11 -0.10
CA PHE A 37 -15.86 2.81 1.16
C PHE A 37 -16.45 4.21 0.92
N ARG A 38 -15.94 4.94 -0.08
CA ARG A 38 -16.39 6.32 -0.34
C ARG A 38 -17.79 6.40 -0.94
N TRP A 39 -18.10 5.54 -1.92
CA TRP A 39 -19.35 5.64 -2.69
C TRP A 39 -20.37 4.57 -2.36
N MET A 40 -19.94 3.43 -1.81
CA MET A 40 -20.79 2.32 -1.40
C MET A 40 -20.68 2.06 0.11
N GLY A 41 -20.41 3.12 0.90
CA GLY A 41 -20.16 3.04 2.34
C GLY A 41 -21.20 2.26 3.11
N ASP A 42 -22.46 2.71 3.08
CA ASP A 42 -23.56 2.05 3.82
C ASP A 42 -23.75 0.57 3.47
N PRO A 43 -23.91 0.18 2.18
CA PRO A 43 -24.05 -1.23 1.84
C PRO A 43 -22.77 -2.04 2.13
N LEU A 44 -21.59 -1.44 2.00
CA LEU A 44 -20.33 -2.10 2.31
C LEU A 44 -20.17 -2.36 3.81
N LEU A 45 -20.45 -1.36 4.65
CA LEU A 45 -20.39 -1.51 6.10
C LEU A 45 -21.43 -2.51 6.60
N SER A 46 -22.65 -2.47 6.04
CA SER A 46 -23.67 -3.48 6.33
C SER A 46 -23.23 -4.89 5.89
N TRP A 47 -22.51 -5.01 4.78
CA TRP A 47 -21.90 -6.28 4.36
C TRP A 47 -20.74 -6.70 5.27
N LEU A 48 -19.92 -5.77 5.77
CA LEU A 48 -18.80 -6.10 6.66
C LEU A 48 -19.25 -6.45 8.09
N ALA A 49 -20.42 -5.96 8.51
CA ALA A 49 -20.98 -6.20 9.83
C ALA A 49 -21.27 -7.69 10.11
N MET A 50 -21.27 -8.04 11.40
CA MET A 50 -21.61 -9.39 11.87
C MET A 50 -22.98 -9.86 11.39
N THR A 51 -23.98 -8.96 11.42
CA THR A 51 -25.35 -9.22 10.97
C THR A 51 -25.59 -8.47 9.66
N PRO A 52 -25.64 -9.15 8.50
CA PRO A 52 -25.87 -8.50 7.22
C PRO A 52 -27.26 -7.82 7.19
N GLY A 53 -27.35 -6.64 6.58
CA GLY A 53 -28.61 -5.90 6.44
C GLY A 53 -28.97 -5.01 7.62
N GLN A 54 -28.15 -4.97 8.68
CA GLN A 54 -28.29 -3.97 9.73
C GLN A 54 -27.77 -2.61 9.27
N THR A 55 -28.39 -1.53 9.75
CA THR A 55 -27.88 -0.17 9.58
C THR A 55 -26.70 0.03 10.51
N VAL A 56 -25.53 0.36 9.96
CA VAL A 56 -24.32 0.63 10.73
C VAL A 56 -24.15 2.15 10.88
N PRO A 57 -24.18 2.71 12.10
CA PRO A 57 -24.07 4.15 12.31
C PRO A 57 -22.60 4.60 12.27
N ALA A 58 -21.92 4.44 11.12
CA ALA A 58 -20.54 4.86 10.92
C ALA A 58 -20.37 5.52 9.55
N ASP A 59 -19.64 6.63 9.50
CA ASP A 59 -19.30 7.27 8.22
C ASP A 59 -18.11 6.54 7.58
N ALA A 60 -18.27 6.09 6.34
CA ALA A 60 -17.22 5.48 5.53
C ALA A 60 -16.52 6.47 4.58
N THR A 61 -17.08 7.67 4.40
CA THR A 61 -16.71 8.59 3.33
C THR A 61 -15.28 9.09 3.48
N ILE A 62 -14.90 9.53 4.69
CA ILE A 62 -13.57 10.06 4.98
C ILE A 62 -12.51 8.96 4.87
N TYR A 63 -12.78 7.79 5.44
CA TYR A 63 -11.89 6.64 5.35
C TYR A 63 -11.70 6.19 3.90
N GLY A 64 -12.79 6.08 3.13
CA GLY A 64 -12.73 5.71 1.72
C GLY A 64 -11.93 6.72 0.88
N SER A 65 -12.14 8.02 1.11
CA SER A 65 -11.32 9.07 0.48
C SER A 65 -9.84 8.93 0.78
N PHE A 66 -9.49 8.69 2.04
CA PHE A 66 -8.11 8.52 2.46
C PHE A 66 -7.48 7.31 1.75
N VAL A 67 -8.12 6.15 1.81
CA VAL A 67 -7.63 4.92 1.17
C VAL A 67 -7.52 5.09 -0.35
N LEU A 68 -8.46 5.81 -0.99
CA LEU A 68 -8.42 6.11 -2.42
C LEU A 68 -7.18 6.95 -2.77
N ILE A 69 -6.90 8.01 -2.01
CA ILE A 69 -5.71 8.85 -2.23
C ILE A 69 -4.44 8.01 -2.06
N ILE A 70 -4.33 7.22 -0.99
CA ILE A 70 -3.19 6.34 -0.74
C ILE A 70 -3.01 5.32 -1.88
N GLY A 71 -4.10 4.70 -2.34
CA GLY A 71 -4.08 3.78 -3.47
C GLY A 71 -3.63 4.46 -4.77
N PHE A 72 -4.07 5.69 -5.02
CA PHE A 72 -3.68 6.45 -6.19
C PHE A 72 -2.19 6.83 -6.14
N LEU A 73 -1.65 7.20 -4.98
CA LEU A 73 -0.22 7.47 -4.80
C LEU A 73 0.64 6.21 -5.06
N LEU A 74 0.22 5.04 -4.55
CA LEU A 74 0.86 3.76 -4.87
C LEU A 74 0.78 3.45 -6.37
N PHE A 75 -0.39 3.61 -6.97
CA PHE A 75 -0.59 3.38 -8.39
C PHE A 75 0.36 4.25 -9.23
N LEU A 76 0.47 5.55 -8.93
CA LEU A 76 1.38 6.45 -9.63
C LEU A 76 2.85 6.06 -9.41
N SER A 77 3.23 5.62 -8.20
CA SER A 77 4.61 5.27 -7.92
C SER A 77 5.11 4.07 -8.74
N ALA A 78 4.20 3.21 -9.22
CA ALA A 78 4.54 2.05 -10.05
C ALA A 78 5.18 2.42 -11.41
N PHE A 79 4.91 3.60 -11.95
CA PHE A 79 5.46 4.03 -13.24
C PHE A 79 6.96 4.33 -13.18
N TYR A 80 7.41 4.98 -12.09
CA TYR A 80 8.81 5.34 -11.86
C TYR A 80 9.23 5.04 -10.42
N PRO A 81 9.31 3.76 -10.01
CA PRO A 81 9.42 3.37 -8.60
C PRO A 81 10.72 3.82 -7.92
N ILE A 82 11.80 4.03 -8.70
CA ILE A 82 13.10 4.48 -8.18
C ILE A 82 13.08 6.01 -8.00
N SER A 83 12.66 6.75 -9.03
CA SER A 83 12.61 8.22 -9.00
C SER A 83 11.53 8.74 -8.05
N TRP A 84 10.38 8.06 -7.97
CA TRP A 84 9.22 8.44 -7.15
C TRP A 84 9.10 7.59 -5.88
N ILE A 85 10.23 7.13 -5.34
CA ILE A 85 10.28 6.25 -4.17
C ILE A 85 9.50 6.78 -2.95
N TYR A 86 9.43 8.11 -2.79
CA TYR A 86 8.66 8.77 -1.73
C TYR A 86 7.16 8.50 -1.82
N LEU A 87 6.61 8.33 -3.02
CA LEU A 87 5.21 7.97 -3.21
C LEU A 87 4.94 6.54 -2.74
N THR A 88 5.86 5.60 -2.99
CA THR A 88 5.76 4.23 -2.46
C THR A 88 5.85 4.21 -0.94
N MET A 89 6.77 5.00 -0.35
CA MET A 89 6.88 5.12 1.11
C MET A 89 5.62 5.71 1.74
N LEU A 90 5.08 6.80 1.17
CA LEU A 90 3.84 7.41 1.62
C LEU A 90 2.65 6.44 1.46
N GLY A 91 2.63 5.67 0.37
CA GLY A 91 1.67 4.61 0.14
C GLY A 91 1.67 3.53 1.23
N ILE A 92 2.85 3.00 1.56
CA ILE A 92 3.02 2.00 2.63
C ILE A 92 2.61 2.57 3.99
N ALA A 93 3.06 3.78 4.33
CA ALA A 93 2.67 4.47 5.56
C ALA A 93 1.15 4.69 5.61
N GLY A 94 0.55 5.09 4.49
CA GLY A 94 -0.89 5.25 4.35
C GLY A 94 -1.66 3.96 4.59
N LYS A 95 -1.16 2.82 4.11
CA LYS A 95 -1.76 1.50 4.39
C LYS A 95 -1.66 1.08 5.85
N LEU A 96 -0.56 1.42 6.54
CA LEU A 96 -0.46 1.22 7.98
C LEU A 96 -1.48 2.08 8.73
N ILE A 97 -1.62 3.36 8.34
CA ILE A 97 -2.61 4.26 8.93
C ILE A 97 -4.04 3.76 8.68
N SER A 98 -4.37 3.30 7.46
CA SER A 98 -5.70 2.76 7.16
C SER A 98 -5.99 1.47 7.93
N ALA A 99 -5.00 0.60 8.13
CA ALA A 99 -5.16 -0.60 8.96
C ALA A 99 -5.45 -0.23 10.43
N ILE A 100 -4.68 0.70 11.00
CA ILE A 100 -4.87 1.17 12.37
C ILE A 100 -6.22 1.86 12.53
N TRP A 101 -6.59 2.75 11.61
CA TRP A 101 -7.90 3.41 11.58
C TRP A 101 -9.02 2.36 11.53
N PHE A 102 -8.89 1.36 10.65
CA PHE A 102 -9.91 0.32 10.52
C PHE A 102 -10.15 -0.43 11.83
N VAL A 103 -9.08 -0.82 12.52
CA VAL A 103 -9.17 -1.48 13.82
C VAL A 103 -9.72 -0.55 14.90
N ALA A 104 -9.23 0.69 14.98
CA ALA A 104 -9.58 1.61 16.05
C ALA A 104 -11.03 2.11 15.98
N TYR A 105 -11.58 2.26 14.77
CA TYR A 105 -12.90 2.86 14.56
C TYR A 105 -13.97 1.86 14.11
N TYR A 106 -13.68 1.02 13.10
CA TYR A 106 -14.72 0.19 12.49
C TYR A 106 -14.87 -1.17 13.17
N VAL A 107 -13.81 -1.77 13.68
CA VAL A 107 -13.88 -3.13 14.24
C VAL A 107 -14.78 -3.22 15.47
N ASP A 108 -14.78 -2.21 16.34
CA ASP A 108 -15.67 -2.18 17.52
C ASP A 108 -17.16 -2.13 17.11
N ILE A 109 -17.46 -1.40 16.02
CA ILE A 109 -18.82 -1.22 15.50
C ILE A 109 -19.28 -2.45 14.69
N LEU A 110 -18.40 -2.99 13.84
CA LEU A 110 -18.71 -4.09 12.89
C LEU A 110 -18.57 -5.47 13.53
N GLY A 111 -17.79 -5.57 14.61
CA GLY A 111 -17.39 -6.80 15.25
C GLY A 111 -16.28 -7.57 14.51
N TRP A 112 -15.56 -8.40 15.24
CA TRP A 112 -14.60 -9.34 14.66
C TRP A 112 -15.31 -10.51 13.97
N ASN A 113 -15.22 -10.56 12.65
CA ASN A 113 -15.82 -11.61 11.84
C ASN A 113 -14.95 -11.90 10.60
N LYS A 114 -15.29 -12.93 9.82
CA LYS A 114 -14.50 -13.35 8.65
C LYS A 114 -14.31 -12.23 7.61
N ARG A 115 -15.27 -11.31 7.48
CA ARG A 115 -15.27 -10.21 6.50
C ARG A 115 -14.40 -9.05 6.97
N THR A 116 -14.49 -8.68 8.25
CA THR A 116 -13.60 -7.65 8.84
C THR A 116 -12.16 -8.13 8.90
N ILE A 117 -11.93 -9.41 9.21
CA ILE A 117 -10.59 -10.04 9.13
C ILE A 117 -10.08 -10.10 7.70
N PHE A 118 -10.94 -10.40 6.72
CA PHE A 118 -10.56 -10.40 5.30
C PHE A 118 -10.12 -9.00 4.84
N HIS A 119 -10.89 -7.96 5.16
CA HIS A 119 -10.53 -6.58 4.82
C HIS A 119 -9.20 -6.17 5.50
N LEU A 120 -9.07 -6.39 6.80
CA LEU A 120 -7.84 -6.02 7.50
C LEU A 120 -6.62 -6.83 7.01
N GLY A 121 -6.78 -8.15 6.92
CA GLY A 121 -5.71 -9.08 6.58
C GLY A 121 -5.31 -9.00 5.12
N PHE A 122 -6.21 -9.30 4.20
CA PHE A 122 -5.88 -9.42 2.78
C PHE A 122 -5.69 -8.07 2.10
N ASN A 123 -6.47 -7.07 2.51
CA ASN A 123 -6.53 -5.79 1.83
C ASN A 123 -5.52 -4.78 2.37
N GLU A 124 -5.30 -4.78 3.68
CA GLU A 124 -4.35 -3.87 4.31
C GLU A 124 -3.00 -4.54 4.58
N LEU A 125 -2.98 -5.57 5.43
CA LEU A 125 -1.73 -6.10 5.98
C LEU A 125 -0.92 -6.96 4.99
N PHE A 126 -1.58 -7.83 4.23
CA PHE A 126 -0.92 -8.75 3.30
C PHE A 126 -0.06 -8.00 2.28
N TRP A 127 -0.56 -6.89 1.74
CA TRP A 127 0.14 -6.09 0.74
C TRP A 127 1.38 -5.37 1.27
N LEU A 128 1.46 -5.11 2.58
CA LEU A 128 2.64 -4.46 3.17
C LEU A 128 3.90 -5.31 3.00
N ILE A 129 3.79 -6.64 3.00
CA ILE A 129 4.92 -7.56 2.86
C ILE A 129 5.60 -7.38 1.48
N PRO A 130 4.91 -7.63 0.34
CA PRO A 130 5.54 -7.47 -0.96
C PRO A 130 5.88 -6.00 -1.26
N LEU A 131 5.09 -5.02 -0.80
CA LEU A 131 5.41 -3.60 -0.94
C LEU A 131 6.71 -3.20 -0.23
N SER A 132 6.94 -3.72 0.97
CA SER A 132 8.17 -3.45 1.73
C SER A 132 9.39 -4.06 1.03
N TYR A 133 9.25 -5.26 0.47
CA TYR A 133 10.30 -5.91 -0.31
C TYR A 133 10.67 -5.10 -1.56
N VAL A 134 9.68 -4.66 -2.36
CA VAL A 134 9.96 -3.87 -3.56
C VAL A 134 10.52 -2.49 -3.22
N LEU A 135 10.07 -1.86 -2.13
CA LEU A 135 10.66 -0.61 -1.65
C LEU A 135 12.15 -0.80 -1.27
N TRP A 136 12.47 -1.87 -0.54
CA TRP A 136 13.85 -2.19 -0.18
C TRP A 136 14.73 -2.38 -1.42
N LYS A 137 14.25 -3.10 -2.44
CA LYS A 137 14.95 -3.23 -3.73
C LYS A 137 15.11 -1.90 -4.45
N ALA A 138 14.09 -1.04 -4.45
CA ALA A 138 14.18 0.30 -5.03
C ALA A 138 15.25 1.17 -4.33
N LEU A 139 15.34 1.09 -2.99
CA LEU A 139 16.35 1.79 -2.21
C LEU A 139 17.77 1.33 -2.56
N GLN A 140 17.99 0.00 -2.68
CA GLN A 140 19.29 -0.53 -3.10
C GLN A 140 19.72 0.01 -4.46
N VAL A 141 18.81 0.02 -5.44
CA VAL A 141 19.12 0.54 -6.78
C VAL A 141 19.38 2.04 -6.73
N LYS A 142 18.60 2.80 -5.97
CA LYS A 142 18.80 4.24 -5.81
C LYS A 142 20.18 4.56 -5.23
N VAL A 143 20.58 3.87 -4.16
CA VAL A 143 21.91 4.04 -3.54
C VAL A 143 23.03 3.66 -4.51
N TYR A 144 22.88 2.58 -5.26
CA TYR A 144 23.85 2.18 -6.28
C TYR A 144 23.98 3.20 -7.42
N LEU A 145 22.88 3.81 -7.88
CA LEU A 145 22.96 4.83 -8.94
C LEU A 145 23.68 6.10 -8.46
N GLN A 146 23.53 6.47 -7.19
CA GLN A 146 24.20 7.62 -6.61
C GLN A 146 25.73 7.49 -6.60
N THR A 147 26.29 6.27 -6.57
CA THR A 147 27.75 6.07 -6.61
C THR A 147 28.38 6.34 -7.98
N TYR A 148 27.58 6.52 -9.03
CA TYR A 148 28.05 6.85 -10.39
C TYR A 148 27.77 8.30 -10.79
N GLU A 149 27.00 9.03 -9.98
CA GLU A 149 26.72 10.45 -10.18
C GLU A 149 27.75 11.36 -9.48
N GLU A 150 28.61 10.79 -8.62
CA GLU A 150 29.78 11.42 -7.99
C GLU A 150 31.06 11.22 -8.82
#